data_AF-L7W4W1-F1
#
_entry.id   AF-L7W4W1-F1
#
_cell.length_a   1.000
_cell.length_b   1.000
_cell.length_c   1.000
_cell.angle_alpha   90.00
_cell.angle_beta   90.00
_cell.angle_gamma   90.00
#
_symmetry.space_group_name_H-M   'P 1'
#
loop_
_entity.id
_entity.type
_entity.pdbx_description
1 polymer ?
#
loop_
_entity_poly.entity_id
_entity_poly.type
_entity_poly.pdbx_seq_one_letter_code
_entity_poly.pdbx_strand_id
1 'polypeptide(L)'
;MENIYLKDMRKLLTLILIGFSFYSFSQESASDREKFRNIGNLIFSEDVDCNKAVKFAESDIKNGQPILLLAGGIAPVHILTDVDFEKKFNVSFYDYGCVQPSEICMEKYNWKIFDHLTEKYGRKWQKEIRDDVVGFKKWKQK
;
A
#
# COMPACT_ATOMS: atom_id res chain seq x y z
N MET A 1 -31.89 -6.43 45.61
CA MET A 1 -32.26 -6.12 44.21
C MET A 1 -31.16 -5.41 43.41
N GLU A 2 -30.24 -4.69 44.05
CA GLU A 2 -29.13 -3.95 43.42
C GLU A 2 -28.14 -4.82 42.61
N ASN A 3 -27.94 -6.07 43.04
CA ASN A 3 -26.95 -6.99 42.45
C ASN A 3 -27.33 -7.53 41.06
N ILE A 4 -28.63 -7.51 40.72
CA ILE A 4 -29.12 -8.01 39.42
C ILE A 4 -28.90 -6.96 38.34
N TYR A 5 -29.24 -5.70 38.62
CA TYR A 5 -29.04 -4.57 37.71
C TYR A 5 -27.56 -4.34 37.36
N LEU A 6 -26.65 -4.46 38.35
CA LEU A 6 -25.21 -4.38 38.09
C LEU A 6 -24.72 -5.52 37.19
N LYS A 7 -25.24 -6.74 37.37
CA LYS A 7 -24.85 -7.90 36.56
C LYS A 7 -25.33 -7.77 35.11
N ASP A 8 -26.54 -7.25 34.90
CA ASP A 8 -27.10 -7.06 33.56
C ASP A 8 -26.47 -5.85 32.84
N MET A 9 -26.16 -4.75 33.54
CA MET A 9 -25.35 -3.67 32.97
C MET A 9 -23.95 -4.17 32.57
N ARG A 10 -23.33 -5.03 33.39
CA ARG A 10 -22.01 -5.59 33.05
C ARG A 10 -22.08 -6.47 31.81
N LYS A 11 -23.11 -7.30 31.66
CA LYS A 11 -23.35 -8.10 30.45
C LYS A 11 -23.59 -7.22 29.22
N LEU A 12 -24.39 -6.16 29.36
CA LEU A 12 -24.67 -5.21 28.27
C LEU A 12 -23.39 -4.47 27.84
N LEU A 13 -22.59 -3.99 28.79
CA LEU A 13 -21.28 -3.40 28.53
C LEU A 13 -20.34 -4.38 27.84
N THR A 14 -20.34 -5.66 28.26
CA THR A 14 -19.50 -6.70 27.63
C THR A 14 -19.94 -6.95 26.18
N LEU A 15 -21.25 -6.98 25.90
CA LEU A 15 -21.79 -7.11 24.54
C LEU A 15 -21.45 -5.92 23.65
N ILE A 16 -21.51 -4.69 24.17
CA ILE A 16 -21.14 -3.47 23.43
C ILE A 16 -19.65 -3.49 23.08
N LEU A 17 -18.78 -3.85 24.04
CA LEU A 17 -17.33 -3.93 23.82
C LEU A 17 -16.97 -4.99 22.77
N ILE A 18 -17.61 -6.16 22.81
CA ILE A 18 -17.43 -7.21 21.81
C ILE A 18 -17.94 -6.74 20.43
N GLY A 19 -19.09 -6.08 20.37
CA GLY A 19 -19.65 -5.54 19.13
C GLY A 19 -18.76 -4.47 18.49
N PHE A 20 -18.15 -3.60 19.28
CA PHE A 20 -17.26 -2.54 18.79
C PHE A 20 -15.99 -3.12 18.14
N SER A 21 -15.40 -4.17 18.72
CA SER A 21 -14.23 -4.83 18.15
C SER A 21 -14.49 -5.46 16.77
N PHE A 22 -15.69 -5.99 16.52
CA PHE A 22 -16.03 -6.55 15.21
C PHE A 22 -16.26 -5.49 14.12
N TYR A 23 -16.77 -4.31 14.50
CA TYR A 23 -16.96 -3.20 13.55
C TYR A 23 -15.63 -2.63 13.05
N SER A 24 -14.66 -2.44 13.95
CA SER A 24 -13.33 -1.92 13.58
C SER A 24 -12.59 -2.85 12.61
N PHE A 25 -12.62 -4.16 12.84
CA PHE A 25 -11.94 -5.14 11.99
C PHE A 25 -12.51 -5.18 10.55
N SER A 26 -13.83 -5.04 10.38
CA SER A 26 -14.45 -5.04 9.06
C SER A 26 -14.03 -3.84 8.21
N GLN A 27 -13.79 -2.68 8.82
CA GLN A 27 -13.44 -1.44 8.14
C GLN A 27 -12.03 -1.48 7.54
N GLU A 28 -11.08 -2.09 8.24
CA GLU A 28 -9.69 -2.22 7.82
C GLU A 28 -9.56 -3.04 6.52
N SER A 29 -10.22 -4.19 6.45
CA SER A 29 -10.21 -5.04 5.24
C SER A 29 -10.85 -4.43 4.00
N ALA A 30 -11.81 -3.51 4.18
CA ALA A 30 -12.42 -2.78 3.07
C ALA A 30 -11.48 -1.68 2.58
N SER A 31 -10.84 -0.96 3.52
CA SER A 31 -9.88 0.10 3.22
C SER A 31 -8.65 -0.43 2.49
N ASP A 32 -8.10 -1.57 2.91
CA ASP A 32 -6.93 -2.17 2.25
C ASP A 32 -7.25 -2.63 0.82
N ARG A 33 -8.42 -3.23 0.60
CA ARG A 33 -8.86 -3.61 -0.74
C ARG A 33 -9.04 -2.40 -1.66
N GLU A 34 -9.58 -1.31 -1.13
CA GLU A 34 -9.71 -0.06 -1.87
C GLU A 34 -8.34 0.50 -2.23
N LYS A 35 -7.43 0.54 -1.26
CA LYS A 35 -6.04 1.01 -1.41
C LYS A 35 -5.27 0.25 -2.48
N PHE A 36 -5.35 -1.09 -2.49
CA PHE A 36 -4.61 -1.93 -3.44
C PHE A 36 -5.41 -2.29 -4.71
N ARG A 37 -6.58 -1.67 -4.93
CA ARG A 37 -7.45 -1.97 -6.08
C ARG A 37 -6.75 -1.78 -7.43
N ASN A 38 -6.05 -0.65 -7.58
CA ASN A 38 -5.35 -0.34 -8.83
C ASN A 38 -4.19 -1.30 -9.08
N ILE A 39 -3.49 -1.70 -8.02
CA ILE A 39 -2.38 -2.65 -8.06
C ILE A 39 -2.85 -4.03 -8.51
N GLY A 40 -3.93 -4.57 -7.92
CA GLY A 40 -4.51 -5.84 -8.36
C GLY A 40 -4.96 -5.80 -9.83
N ASN A 41 -5.55 -4.69 -10.27
CA ASN A 41 -5.99 -4.50 -11.66
C ASN A 41 -4.85 -4.34 -12.67
N LEU A 42 -3.62 -4.07 -12.21
CA LEU A 42 -2.46 -3.94 -13.08
C LEU A 42 -1.99 -5.30 -13.60
N ILE A 43 -2.20 -6.39 -12.84
CA ILE A 43 -1.89 -7.76 -13.27
C ILE A 43 -2.69 -8.12 -14.54
N PHE A 44 -3.94 -7.66 -14.60
CA PHE A 44 -4.86 -7.91 -15.71
C PHE A 44 -4.84 -6.80 -16.76
N SER A 45 -3.88 -5.87 -16.73
CA SER A 45 -3.78 -4.87 -17.79
C SER A 45 -3.21 -5.51 -19.05
N GLU A 46 -4.06 -5.76 -20.04
CA GLU A 46 -3.66 -6.21 -21.38
C GLU A 46 -3.01 -5.09 -22.23
N ASP A 47 -2.86 -3.89 -21.66
CA ASP A 47 -2.35 -2.72 -22.38
C ASP A 47 -0.86 -2.90 -22.71
N VAL A 48 -0.57 -3.15 -23.99
CA VAL A 48 0.79 -3.26 -24.55
C VAL A 48 1.64 -2.01 -24.27
N ASP A 49 1.01 -0.84 -24.08
CA ASP A 49 1.70 0.43 -23.85
C ASP A 49 1.83 0.83 -22.37
N CYS A 50 1.26 0.09 -21.42
CA CYS A 50 1.29 0.38 -19.99
C CYS A 50 0.76 1.78 -19.57
N ASN A 51 -0.05 2.46 -20.39
CA ASN A 51 -0.63 3.77 -20.05
C ASN A 51 -1.55 3.71 -18.83
N LYS A 52 -2.21 2.57 -18.63
CA LYS A 52 -3.04 2.32 -17.44
C LYS A 52 -2.22 2.34 -16.15
N ALA A 53 -0.98 1.88 -16.19
CA ALA A 53 -0.06 1.93 -15.05
C ALA A 53 0.19 3.38 -14.60
N VAL A 54 0.39 4.28 -15.57
CA VAL A 54 0.55 5.73 -15.30
C VAL A 54 -0.70 6.32 -14.65
N LYS A 55 -1.89 6.05 -15.22
CA LYS A 55 -3.17 6.54 -14.68
C LYS A 55 -3.44 6.03 -13.27
N PHE A 56 -3.06 4.79 -12.98
CA PHE A 56 -3.18 4.20 -11.65
C PHE A 56 -2.26 4.88 -10.65
N ALA A 57 -0.99 5.11 -10.99
CA ALA A 57 -0.07 5.84 -10.12
C ALA A 57 -0.59 7.26 -9.82
N GLU A 58 -1.08 7.96 -10.83
CA GLU A 58 -1.67 9.31 -10.66
C GLU A 58 -2.91 9.29 -9.75
N SER A 59 -3.77 8.28 -9.90
CA SER A 59 -4.92 8.09 -9.01
C SER A 59 -4.50 7.82 -7.57
N ASP A 60 -3.51 6.96 -7.36
CA ASP A 60 -3.05 6.56 -6.03
C ASP A 60 -2.35 7.73 -5.31
N ILE A 61 -1.55 8.53 -6.05
CA ILE A 61 -1.00 9.80 -5.58
C ILE A 61 -2.13 10.76 -5.17
N LYS A 62 -3.13 10.96 -6.03
CA LYS A 62 -4.26 11.87 -5.77
C LYS A 62 -5.06 11.47 -4.52
N ASN A 63 -5.18 10.17 -4.28
CA ASN A 63 -5.86 9.62 -3.10
C ASN A 63 -5.00 9.64 -1.83
N GLY A 64 -3.76 10.15 -1.89
CA GLY A 64 -2.85 10.19 -0.75
C GLY A 64 -2.28 8.82 -0.36
N GLN A 65 -2.38 7.85 -1.27
CA GLN A 65 -1.97 6.46 -1.08
C GLN A 65 -0.96 6.01 -2.15
N PRO A 66 0.16 6.74 -2.38
CA PRO A 66 1.17 6.28 -3.34
C PRO A 66 1.81 4.96 -2.91
N ILE A 67 2.04 4.06 -3.87
CA ILE A 67 2.55 2.71 -3.62
C ILE A 67 3.86 2.51 -4.38
N LEU A 68 4.83 1.79 -3.82
CA LEU A 68 6.08 1.41 -4.47
C LEU A 68 6.04 -0.09 -4.75
N LEU A 69 6.14 -0.43 -6.03
CA LEU A 69 6.01 -1.81 -6.50
C LEU A 69 7.34 -2.54 -6.45
N LEU A 70 7.33 -3.70 -5.81
CA LEU A 70 8.43 -4.65 -5.76
C LEU A 70 8.14 -5.80 -6.72
N ALA A 71 9.17 -6.26 -7.44
CA ALA A 71 9.12 -7.56 -8.09
C ALA A 71 9.23 -8.61 -6.99
N GLY A 72 8.28 -9.53 -6.96
CA GLY A 72 8.21 -10.52 -5.91
C GLY A 72 8.99 -11.78 -6.25
N GLY A 73 8.60 -12.85 -5.56
CA GLY A 73 9.09 -14.19 -5.83
C GLY A 73 8.44 -15.19 -4.87
N ILE A 74 9.04 -16.38 -4.77
CA ILE A 74 8.54 -17.46 -3.90
C ILE A 74 8.68 -17.10 -2.41
N ALA A 75 9.62 -16.21 -2.07
CA ALA A 75 9.89 -15.79 -0.70
C ALA A 75 9.90 -14.24 -0.60
N PRO A 76 8.85 -13.63 -0.01
CA PRO A 76 8.83 -12.20 0.25
C PRO A 76 9.98 -11.77 1.18
N VAL A 77 10.62 -10.65 0.85
CA VAL A 77 11.68 -10.08 1.69
C VAL A 77 11.08 -8.98 2.57
N HIS A 78 10.89 -9.32 3.85
CA HIS A 78 10.54 -8.33 4.87
C HIS A 78 11.79 -7.54 5.29
N ILE A 79 11.81 -6.23 5.04
CA ILE A 79 12.89 -5.36 5.48
C ILE A 79 12.37 -4.50 6.63
N LEU A 80 13.06 -4.54 7.78
CA LEU A 80 12.64 -3.85 9.00
C LEU A 80 12.51 -2.33 8.80
N THR A 81 13.31 -1.75 7.91
CA THR A 81 13.31 -0.30 7.63
C THR A 81 12.15 0.14 6.74
N ASP A 82 11.36 -0.77 6.18
CA ASP A 82 10.24 -0.42 5.31
C ASP A 82 9.21 0.41 6.05
N VAL A 83 8.85 -0.01 7.27
CA VAL A 83 7.87 0.69 8.11
C VAL A 83 8.27 2.14 8.37
N ASP A 84 9.57 2.39 8.57
CA ASP A 84 10.08 3.73 8.81
C ASP A 84 10.05 4.56 7.52
N PHE A 85 10.42 3.97 6.38
CA PHE A 85 10.37 4.62 5.07
C PHE A 85 8.93 4.99 4.68
N GLU A 86 8.00 4.04 4.80
CA GLU A 86 6.58 4.20 4.50
C GLU A 86 5.96 5.34 5.30
N LYS A 87 6.21 5.38 6.61
CA LYS A 87 5.73 6.46 7.49
C LYS A 87 6.36 7.80 7.13
N LYS A 88 7.67 7.82 6.88
CA LYS A 88 8.42 9.05 6.63
C LYS A 88 8.02 9.72 5.31
N PHE A 89 7.79 8.93 4.27
CA PHE A 89 7.48 9.44 2.93
C PHE A 89 6.02 9.27 2.52
N ASN A 90 5.16 8.79 3.43
CA ASN A 90 3.73 8.55 3.22
C ASN A 90 3.48 7.74 1.93
N VAL A 91 4.14 6.58 1.84
CA VAL A 91 4.00 5.59 0.77
C VAL A 91 3.75 4.22 1.37
N SER A 92 3.42 3.24 0.54
CA SER A 92 3.43 1.82 0.94
C SER A 92 4.20 0.97 -0.05
N PHE A 93 4.84 -0.09 0.40
CA PHE A 93 5.40 -1.10 -0.50
C PHE A 93 4.33 -2.15 -0.84
N TYR A 94 4.38 -2.64 -2.07
CA TYR A 94 3.58 -3.78 -2.49
C TYR A 94 4.46 -4.78 -3.24
N ASP A 95 4.54 -5.99 -2.69
CA ASP A 95 5.21 -7.14 -3.27
C ASP A 95 4.18 -8.04 -3.98
N TYR A 96 4.34 -8.21 -5.29
CA TYR A 96 3.43 -9.03 -6.10
C TYR A 96 3.60 -10.55 -5.90
N GLY A 97 4.67 -11.00 -5.26
CA GLY A 97 5.03 -12.42 -5.20
C GLY A 97 5.23 -13.01 -6.60
N CYS A 98 4.68 -14.20 -6.84
CA CYS A 98 4.87 -14.94 -8.10
C CYS A 98 4.05 -14.43 -9.29
N VAL A 99 2.97 -13.68 -9.07
CA VAL A 99 2.07 -13.22 -10.14
C VAL A 99 2.12 -11.70 -10.19
N GLN A 100 2.88 -11.20 -11.16
CA GLN A 100 3.15 -9.77 -11.31
C GLN A 100 2.82 -9.28 -12.74
N PRO A 101 2.54 -7.97 -12.90
CA PRO A 101 2.45 -7.34 -14.20
C PRO A 101 3.79 -7.38 -14.95
N SER A 102 3.78 -6.95 -16.21
CA SER A 102 5.04 -6.75 -16.95
C SER A 102 5.95 -5.73 -16.22
N GLU A 103 7.26 -5.97 -16.26
CA GLU A 103 8.25 -5.09 -15.62
C GLU A 103 8.09 -3.65 -16.12
N ILE A 104 7.91 -3.45 -17.43
CA ILE A 104 7.72 -2.13 -18.05
C ILE A 104 6.53 -1.39 -17.44
N CYS A 105 5.41 -2.07 -17.17
CA CYS A 105 4.25 -1.44 -16.57
C CYS A 105 4.53 -1.03 -15.12
N MET A 106 5.20 -1.88 -14.36
CA MET A 106 5.62 -1.57 -12.99
C MET A 106 6.60 -0.39 -12.96
N GLU A 107 7.54 -0.31 -13.90
CA GLU A 107 8.46 0.81 -14.03
C GLU A 107 7.74 2.12 -14.30
N LYS A 108 6.81 2.14 -15.28
CA LYS A 108 6.04 3.35 -15.59
C LYS A 108 5.19 3.81 -14.40
N TYR A 109 4.60 2.88 -13.65
CA TYR A 109 3.90 3.18 -12.41
C TYR A 109 4.87 3.81 -11.40
N ASN A 110 5.95 3.10 -11.04
CA ASN A 110 6.89 3.55 -10.01
C ASN A 110 7.58 4.87 -10.37
N TRP A 111 7.88 5.13 -11.64
CA TRP A 111 8.48 6.40 -12.07
C TRP A 111 7.61 7.60 -11.73
N LYS A 112 6.28 7.48 -11.86
CA LYS A 112 5.36 8.55 -11.42
C LYS A 112 5.40 8.76 -9.91
N ILE A 113 5.57 7.70 -9.14
CA ILE A 113 5.73 7.78 -7.69
C ILE A 113 7.08 8.41 -7.32
N PHE A 114 8.17 8.07 -8.03
CA PHE A 114 9.48 8.67 -7.82
C PHE A 114 9.50 10.17 -8.12
N ASP A 115 8.83 10.57 -9.21
CA ASP A 115 8.63 11.98 -9.57
C ASP A 115 7.90 12.71 -8.43
N HIS A 116 6.78 12.13 -7.94
CA HIS A 116 6.02 12.67 -6.81
C HIS A 116 6.85 12.78 -5.52
N LEU A 117 7.60 11.73 -5.17
CA LEU A 117 8.47 11.74 -3.99
C LEU A 117 9.57 12.80 -4.10
N THR A 118 10.12 12.98 -5.30
CA THR A 118 11.16 13.97 -5.57
C THR A 118 10.62 15.39 -5.51
N GLU A 119 9.44 15.63 -6.07
CA GLU A 119 8.75 16.92 -5.98
C GLU A 119 8.43 17.28 -4.52
N LYS A 120 7.90 16.34 -3.75
CA LYS A 120 7.42 16.57 -2.38
C LYS A 120 8.54 16.61 -1.33
N TYR A 121 9.56 15.76 -1.44
CA TYR A 121 10.57 15.54 -0.41
C TYR A 121 12.02 15.83 -0.87
N GLY A 122 12.20 16.26 -2.12
CA GLY A 122 13.51 16.39 -2.74
C GLY A 122 14.18 15.02 -2.94
N ARG A 123 15.52 14.98 -3.00
CA ARG A 123 16.26 13.73 -3.27
C ARG A 123 16.64 12.91 -2.04
N LYS A 124 16.20 13.29 -0.84
CA LYS A 124 16.61 12.62 0.41
C LYS A 124 16.13 11.16 0.46
N TRP A 125 14.92 10.89 0.00
CA TRP A 125 14.32 9.55 -0.02
C TRP A 125 15.14 8.53 -0.83
N GLN A 126 15.90 8.97 -1.83
CA GLN A 126 16.68 8.11 -2.72
C GLN A 126 17.79 7.33 -2.00
N LYS A 127 18.20 7.77 -0.81
CA LYS A 127 19.21 7.10 0.03
C LYS A 127 18.62 6.04 0.95
N GLU A 128 17.30 6.06 1.13
CA GLU A 128 16.59 5.25 2.12
C GLU A 128 15.67 4.22 1.47
N ILE A 129 15.28 4.44 0.21
CA ILE A 129 14.48 3.49 -0.56
C ILE A 129 15.28 2.21 -0.81
N ARG A 130 14.57 1.09 -0.82
CA ARG A 130 15.13 -0.21 -1.16
C ARG A 130 15.63 -0.23 -2.62
N ASP A 131 16.74 -0.92 -2.86
CA ASP A 131 17.35 -1.02 -4.20
C ASP A 131 16.60 -1.97 -5.15
N ASP A 132 15.71 -2.81 -4.62
CA ASP A 132 14.88 -3.78 -5.35
C ASP A 132 13.54 -3.20 -5.84
N VAL A 133 13.26 -1.92 -5.57
CA VAL A 133 12.09 -1.24 -6.14
C VAL A 133 12.22 -1.17 -7.64
N VAL A 134 11.20 -1.70 -8.34
CA VAL A 134 11.24 -1.88 -9.79
C VAL A 134 11.43 -0.53 -10.49
N GLY A 135 12.38 -0.50 -11.42
CA GLY A 135 12.69 0.69 -12.22
C GLY A 135 13.50 1.77 -11.52
N PHE A 136 13.85 1.65 -10.23
CA PHE A 136 14.54 2.72 -9.50
C PHE A 136 15.93 3.03 -10.08
N LYS A 137 16.73 1.99 -10.36
CA LYS A 137 18.06 2.15 -10.96
C LYS A 137 18.00 2.79 -12.35
N LYS A 138 17.02 2.40 -13.18
CA LYS A 138 16.81 2.95 -14.54
C LYS A 138 16.33 4.41 -14.48
N TRP A 139 15.43 4.74 -13.56
CA TRP A 139 14.93 6.11 -13.38
C TRP A 139 16.04 7.10 -13.03
N LYS A 140 16.95 6.73 -12.11
CA LYS A 140 18.08 7.58 -11.70
C LYS A 140 19.07 7.93 -12.82
N GLN A 141 19.06 7.18 -13.92
CA GLN A 141 19.95 7.35 -15.07
C GLN A 141 19.36 8.22 -16.18
N LYS A 142 18.09 8.62 -16.05
CA LYS A 142 17.43 9.56 -16.96
C LYS A 142 17.80 11.01 -16.64
#